data_AF-A0A2M7YRN8-F1
#
_entry.id   AF-A0A2M7YRN8-F1
#
_cell.length_a   1.000
_cell.length_b   1.000
_cell.length_c   1.000
_cell.angle_alpha   90.00
_cell.angle_beta   90.00
_cell.angle_gamma   90.00
#
_symmetry.space_group_name_H-M   'P 1'
#
loop_
_entity.id
_entity.type
_entity.pdbx_description
1 polymer ?
#
loop_
_entity_poly.entity_id
_entity_poly.type
_entity_poly.pdbx_seq_one_letter_code
_entity_poly.pdbx_strand_id
1 'polypeptide(L)'
;MPASDLPLHPWPLSRLLERIEREWGLRRQIFGLTARRFFPVPGDVDLIWTGDGLTAATPVGPAAGPHTQLAQNIALGWLVGGRSFELKTVQVLDELEIPRPCIDMEAVGYNVEWSQELPLPLSLREYVKAWVLLAVLRRWEPVREVLGNPGEHLFELSVGYDLPGIQTPVMDAFIHGLTHAEGMIDELRGEIGGAFGGLRDIPIPGRIVQTATLSTFHGCPSDQIEGIVRHLMSAHDLDVTVKLNPTLLGRETVAGILHDHLGFRDVDPAPEAFAADLQFAQAVAMIERLRGFAADCGRRFGIKLTNTLVVKNARGVMPGETMYLSGRPLHMLAITLLDQLHRALPGVLRVGPQDDAPVSVAFSAGVDKDNLIETVGLGLRPVTICSDLLRPGGYGRMAQGLRKLARHMAAEGHADLSALQGGAHERALAAGHPDAVAAYAAALADPATAARYGAEGDLRPPRQVDHVLEMFDCVACTNCVTVCPNDAFLTVPTPAGGDLSAREQYLVLAELCNDCGNCTTFCPEIGSPQVIKPRLYTQPQVWQARGRDGFLLEPGANGPTVRGEGEAAARLQKMLAGDALPLSLDE
;
A
#
# COMPACT_ATOMS: atom_id res chain seq x y z
N MET A 1 -7.78 -20.55 -13.30
CA MET A 1 -8.25 -19.62 -14.37
C MET A 1 -7.21 -19.56 -15.50
N PRO A 2 -7.59 -19.36 -16.78
CA PRO A 2 -6.60 -19.09 -17.83
C PRO A 2 -5.75 -17.86 -17.46
N ALA A 3 -4.44 -17.92 -17.69
CA ALA A 3 -3.54 -16.80 -17.38
C ALA A 3 -3.93 -15.50 -18.10
N SER A 4 -4.70 -15.59 -19.18
CA SER A 4 -5.23 -14.48 -19.98
C SER A 4 -6.44 -13.75 -19.36
N ASP A 5 -7.08 -14.37 -18.36
CA ASP A 5 -8.31 -13.86 -17.73
C ASP A 5 -8.04 -13.21 -16.37
N LEU A 6 -6.77 -13.22 -15.93
CA LEU A 6 -6.36 -12.59 -14.69
C LEU A 6 -6.67 -11.09 -14.71
N PRO A 7 -7.09 -10.49 -13.58
CA PRO A 7 -7.36 -9.04 -13.50
C PRO A 7 -6.09 -8.21 -13.74
N LEU A 8 -4.92 -8.74 -13.40
CA LEU A 8 -3.61 -8.12 -13.60
C LEU A 8 -2.67 -9.06 -14.37
N HIS A 9 -1.93 -8.51 -15.33
CA HIS A 9 -0.83 -9.18 -16.03
C HIS A 9 0.44 -8.37 -15.80
N PRO A 10 1.29 -8.77 -14.84
CA PRO A 10 2.51 -8.04 -14.57
C PRO A 10 3.44 -8.02 -15.78
N TRP A 11 4.14 -6.91 -15.99
CA TRP A 11 5.13 -6.80 -17.05
C TRP A 11 6.48 -7.42 -16.66
N PRO A 12 7.27 -7.92 -17.62
CA PRO A 12 8.64 -8.36 -17.34
C PRO A 12 9.50 -7.20 -16.81
N LEU A 13 10.58 -7.54 -16.11
CA LEU A 13 11.55 -6.58 -15.58
C LEU A 13 12.18 -5.73 -16.69
N SER A 14 12.50 -6.33 -17.84
CA SER A 14 13.06 -5.62 -19.00
C SER A 14 12.19 -4.43 -19.40
N ARG A 15 10.89 -4.66 -19.57
CA ARG A 15 9.90 -3.63 -19.92
C ARG A 15 9.76 -2.55 -18.86
N LEU A 16 9.85 -2.91 -17.57
CA LEU A 16 9.86 -1.92 -16.48
C LEU A 16 11.10 -1.04 -16.54
N LEU A 17 12.28 -1.62 -16.77
CA LEU A 17 13.55 -0.89 -16.89
C LEU A 17 13.55 0.04 -18.12
N GLU A 18 13.07 -0.42 -19.25
CA GLU A 18 12.93 0.40 -20.47
C GLU A 18 12.01 1.60 -20.26
N ARG A 19 10.85 1.37 -19.61
CA ARG A 19 9.94 2.47 -19.24
C ARG A 19 10.63 3.47 -18.31
N ILE A 20 11.38 2.98 -17.31
CA ILE A 20 12.14 3.85 -16.39
C ILE A 20 13.14 4.71 -17.17
N GLU A 21 13.96 4.12 -18.04
CA GLU A 21 14.96 4.84 -18.82
C GLU A 21 14.32 5.90 -19.72
N ARG A 22 13.26 5.52 -20.44
CA ARG A 22 12.56 6.42 -21.37
C ARG A 22 11.85 7.56 -20.65
N GLU A 23 11.09 7.27 -19.60
CA GLU A 23 10.41 8.29 -18.81
C GLU A 23 11.39 9.26 -18.15
N TRP A 24 12.54 8.76 -17.72
CA TRP A 24 13.59 9.60 -17.17
C TRP A 24 14.17 10.55 -18.21
N GLY A 25 14.51 10.03 -19.40
CA GLY A 25 15.04 10.83 -20.50
C GLY A 25 14.06 11.90 -21.00
N LEU A 26 12.77 11.59 -21.03
CA LEU A 26 11.73 12.51 -21.52
C LEU A 26 11.32 13.56 -20.49
N ARG A 27 11.10 13.17 -19.23
CA ARG A 27 10.42 14.02 -18.22
C ARG A 27 11.03 13.96 -16.82
N ARG A 28 12.17 13.28 -16.63
CA ARG A 28 12.79 13.03 -15.31
C ARG A 28 11.76 12.47 -14.31
N GLN A 29 11.04 11.44 -14.74
CA GLN A 29 10.03 10.75 -13.95
C GLN A 29 10.26 9.24 -14.01
N ILE A 30 9.71 8.51 -13.05
CA ILE A 30 9.66 7.05 -13.04
C ILE A 30 8.24 6.64 -12.73
N PHE A 31 7.62 5.85 -13.61
CA PHE A 31 6.23 5.41 -13.49
C PHE A 31 5.27 6.59 -13.27
N GLY A 32 5.44 7.65 -14.07
CA GLY A 32 4.69 8.90 -13.97
C GLY A 32 5.01 9.77 -12.74
N LEU A 33 5.82 9.29 -11.79
CA LEU A 33 6.22 10.05 -10.60
C LEU A 33 7.44 10.93 -10.90
N THR A 34 7.23 12.24 -10.92
CA THR A 34 8.31 13.22 -11.16
C THR A 34 9.38 13.16 -10.06
N ALA A 35 10.66 13.30 -10.43
CA ALA A 35 11.79 13.30 -9.48
C ALA A 35 11.66 14.33 -8.34
N ARG A 36 10.94 15.44 -8.55
CA ARG A 36 10.65 16.45 -7.51
C ARG A 36 9.84 15.90 -6.33
N ARG A 37 9.10 14.81 -6.54
CA ARG A 37 8.31 14.14 -5.50
C ARG A 37 9.14 13.15 -4.69
N PHE A 38 10.29 12.72 -5.20
CA PHE A 38 11.16 11.76 -4.53
C PHE A 38 11.60 12.29 -3.17
N PHE A 39 11.79 11.37 -2.23
CA PHE A 39 12.19 11.68 -0.86
C PHE A 39 13.65 11.31 -0.63
N PRO A 40 14.59 12.27 -0.74
CA PRO A 40 15.95 12.07 -0.23
C PRO A 40 15.89 12.05 1.31
N VAL A 41 16.60 11.10 1.92
CA VAL A 41 16.70 11.04 3.38
C VAL A 41 17.43 12.31 3.87
N PRO A 42 16.84 13.10 4.79
CA PRO A 42 17.48 14.29 5.33
C PRO A 42 18.79 13.94 6.05
N GLY A 43 19.79 14.82 5.98
CA GLY A 43 21.07 14.62 6.67
C GLY A 43 21.15 15.21 8.07
N ASP A 44 20.14 15.99 8.47
CA ASP A 44 20.06 16.75 9.72
C ASP A 44 19.24 16.04 10.82
N VAL A 45 18.46 15.03 10.45
CA VAL A 45 17.69 14.19 11.40
C VAL A 45 17.78 12.73 10.98
N ASP A 46 17.84 11.84 11.95
CA ASP A 46 17.85 10.40 11.72
C ASP A 46 16.43 9.84 11.77
N LEU A 47 15.94 9.40 10.61
CA LEU A 47 14.65 8.72 10.46
C LEU A 47 14.79 7.20 10.51
N ILE A 48 16.00 6.68 10.70
CA ILE A 48 16.24 5.25 10.80
C ILE A 48 15.50 4.74 12.03
N TRP A 49 14.76 3.66 11.83
CA TRP A 49 14.28 2.84 12.91
C TRP A 49 15.00 1.51 12.87
N THR A 50 15.53 1.14 14.03
CA THR A 50 16.03 -0.20 14.31
C THR A 50 15.15 -0.82 15.37
N GLY A 51 14.72 -2.05 15.14
CA GLY A 51 13.92 -2.80 16.10
C GLY A 51 13.88 -4.25 15.69
N ASP A 52 13.93 -5.15 16.66
CA ASP A 52 13.81 -6.58 16.40
C ASP A 52 14.82 -7.04 15.34
N GLY A 53 16.08 -6.60 15.43
CA GLY A 53 17.16 -6.98 14.51
C GLY A 53 16.97 -6.52 13.05
N LEU A 54 15.97 -5.68 12.79
CA LEU A 54 15.66 -5.12 11.48
C LEU A 54 15.97 -3.62 11.48
N THR A 55 16.32 -3.10 10.31
CA THR A 55 16.61 -1.68 10.10
C THR A 55 15.88 -1.20 8.85
N ALA A 56 15.15 -0.09 8.97
CA ALA A 56 14.59 0.63 7.84
C ALA A 56 14.93 2.11 7.95
N ALA A 57 15.31 2.73 6.83
CA ALA A 57 15.82 4.11 6.81
C ALA A 57 14.75 5.20 7.05
N THR A 58 13.48 4.80 7.11
CA THR A 58 12.34 5.64 7.51
C THR A 58 11.35 4.78 8.27
N PRO A 59 10.51 5.35 9.15
CA PRO A 59 9.57 4.57 9.96
C PRO A 59 8.30 4.15 9.21
N VAL A 60 8.18 4.47 7.91
CA VAL A 60 6.95 4.31 7.15
C VAL A 60 7.11 3.45 5.89
N GLY A 61 5.98 2.92 5.41
CA GLY A 61 5.85 2.48 4.04
C GLY A 61 4.42 2.05 3.68
N PRO A 62 4.21 1.47 2.50
CA PRO A 62 2.90 0.99 2.09
C PRO A 62 2.42 -0.22 2.92
N ALA A 63 1.13 -0.25 3.26
CA ALA A 63 0.50 -1.40 3.93
C ALA A 63 0.14 -2.52 2.95
N ALA A 64 -0.14 -3.72 3.48
CA ALA A 64 -0.72 -4.81 2.69
C ALA A 64 -1.99 -4.33 2.01
N GLY A 65 -1.96 -4.23 0.69
CA GLY A 65 -2.95 -3.48 -0.06
C GLY A 65 -2.60 -3.33 -1.53
N PRO A 66 -3.33 -2.50 -2.28
CA PRO A 66 -3.14 -2.41 -3.73
C PRO A 66 -1.76 -1.87 -4.13
N HIS A 67 -1.12 -1.06 -3.29
CA HIS A 67 0.22 -0.51 -3.55
C HIS A 67 1.38 -1.51 -3.39
N THR A 68 1.12 -2.73 -2.89
CA THR A 68 2.18 -3.75 -2.65
C THR A 68 1.93 -5.05 -3.42
N GLN A 69 1.24 -4.95 -4.57
CA GLN A 69 0.95 -6.10 -5.45
C GLN A 69 1.92 -6.23 -6.63
N LEU A 70 2.32 -5.12 -7.25
CA LEU A 70 3.16 -5.10 -8.45
C LEU A 70 4.51 -4.45 -8.16
N ALA A 71 5.55 -4.84 -8.89
CA ALA A 71 6.90 -4.33 -8.65
C ALA A 71 7.02 -2.81 -8.83
N GLN A 72 6.36 -2.23 -9.84
CA GLN A 72 6.35 -0.79 -10.05
C GLN A 72 5.64 -0.03 -8.91
N ASN A 73 4.62 -0.63 -8.31
CA ASN A 73 3.88 -0.05 -7.18
C ASN A 73 4.80 0.07 -5.95
N ILE A 74 5.59 -0.99 -5.69
CA ILE A 74 6.60 -1.02 -4.63
C ILE A 74 7.71 0.00 -4.92
N ALA A 75 8.20 0.06 -6.17
CA ALA A 75 9.19 1.04 -6.59
C ALA A 75 8.71 2.49 -6.38
N LEU A 76 7.46 2.80 -6.73
CA LEU A 76 6.85 4.10 -6.46
C LEU A 76 6.84 4.43 -4.97
N GLY A 77 6.44 3.49 -4.12
CA GLY A 77 6.49 3.63 -2.66
C GLY A 77 7.91 3.87 -2.14
N TRP A 78 8.91 3.22 -2.73
CA TRP A 78 10.32 3.40 -2.36
C TRP A 78 10.88 4.77 -2.76
N LEU A 79 10.55 5.25 -3.96
CA LEU A 79 11.00 6.56 -4.47
C LEU A 79 10.50 7.72 -3.60
N VAL A 80 9.31 7.60 -3.00
CA VAL A 80 8.73 8.60 -2.10
C VAL A 80 9.10 8.40 -0.62
N GLY A 81 10.07 7.54 -0.33
CA GLY A 81 10.66 7.39 0.98
C GLY A 81 10.14 6.23 1.82
N GLY A 82 9.27 5.36 1.29
CA GLY A 82 8.83 4.16 2.01
C GLY A 82 9.99 3.17 2.18
N ARG A 83 10.16 2.62 3.39
CA ARG A 83 11.20 1.63 3.72
C ARG A 83 10.68 0.38 4.42
N SER A 84 9.40 0.34 4.78
CA SER A 84 8.76 -0.85 5.33
C SER A 84 7.56 -1.23 4.48
N PHE A 85 7.69 -2.29 3.69
CA PHE A 85 6.66 -2.73 2.75
C PHE A 85 5.98 -3.98 3.31
N GLU A 86 4.76 -3.83 3.80
CA GLU A 86 3.91 -4.99 4.09
C GLU A 86 3.34 -5.47 2.74
N LEU A 87 3.84 -6.61 2.26
CA LEU A 87 3.45 -7.18 0.98
C LEU A 87 1.97 -7.52 0.97
N LYS A 88 1.36 -7.64 -0.21
CA LYS A 88 -0.06 -7.99 -0.28
C LYS A 88 -0.30 -9.32 0.44
N THR A 89 -1.32 -9.35 1.31
CA THR A 89 -1.74 -10.57 1.99
C THR A 89 -2.04 -11.66 0.99
N VAL A 90 -1.34 -12.79 1.12
CA VAL A 90 -1.56 -13.98 0.32
C VAL A 90 -2.21 -15.10 1.13
N GLN A 91 -2.85 -16.02 0.43
CA GLN A 91 -3.53 -17.18 1.00
C GLN A 91 -3.55 -18.35 0.02
N VAL A 92 -4.01 -19.52 0.49
CA VAL A 92 -4.11 -20.73 -0.33
C VAL A 92 -5.15 -20.60 -1.46
N LEU A 93 -6.20 -19.80 -1.25
CA LEU A 93 -7.18 -19.46 -2.28
C LEU A 93 -6.69 -18.26 -3.09
N ASP A 94 -5.94 -18.53 -4.16
CA ASP A 94 -5.27 -17.51 -4.98
C ASP A 94 -5.92 -17.29 -6.37
N GLU A 95 -7.00 -18.00 -6.66
CA GLU A 95 -7.85 -17.83 -7.84
C GLU A 95 -9.23 -17.26 -7.44
N LEU A 96 -9.27 -15.96 -7.13
CA LEU A 96 -10.48 -15.29 -6.65
C LEU A 96 -11.13 -14.42 -7.73
N GLU A 97 -12.46 -14.49 -7.82
CA GLU A 97 -13.26 -13.50 -8.55
C GLU A 97 -13.63 -12.35 -7.63
N ILE A 98 -12.96 -11.20 -7.80
CA ILE A 98 -13.19 -10.01 -6.98
C ILE A 98 -14.20 -9.10 -7.68
N PRO A 99 -15.35 -8.82 -7.05
CA PRO A 99 -16.40 -8.03 -7.68
C PRO A 99 -15.98 -6.55 -7.77
N ARG A 100 -16.37 -5.87 -8.86
CA ARG A 100 -15.91 -4.51 -9.20
C ARG A 100 -17.07 -3.52 -9.38
N PRO A 101 -16.90 -2.23 -9.06
CA PRO A 101 -15.72 -1.60 -8.44
C PRO A 101 -15.49 -2.14 -7.01
N CYS A 102 -14.24 -2.17 -6.56
CA CYS A 102 -13.85 -2.80 -5.29
C CYS A 102 -13.23 -1.83 -4.27
N ILE A 103 -13.09 -0.55 -4.62
CA ILE A 103 -12.58 0.52 -3.76
C ILE A 103 -13.50 1.75 -3.90
N ASP A 104 -13.93 2.30 -2.77
CA ASP A 104 -14.54 3.64 -2.65
C ASP A 104 -13.70 4.45 -1.65
N MET A 105 -13.12 5.57 -2.08
CA MET A 105 -12.23 6.40 -1.26
C MET A 105 -12.72 7.83 -1.06
N GLU A 106 -14.03 8.05 -1.08
CA GLU A 106 -14.64 9.39 -1.04
C GLU A 106 -14.30 10.13 0.27
N ALA A 107 -15.13 10.01 1.31
CA ALA A 107 -14.87 10.59 2.62
C ALA A 107 -14.20 9.56 3.55
N VAL A 108 -14.87 8.42 3.73
CA VAL A 108 -14.33 7.23 4.39
C VAL A 108 -13.80 6.27 3.31
N GLY A 109 -12.75 5.52 3.63
CA GLY A 109 -12.26 4.50 2.69
C GLY A 109 -13.02 3.19 2.89
N TYR A 110 -13.51 2.59 1.81
CA TYR A 110 -14.13 1.27 1.80
C TYR A 110 -13.51 0.40 0.72
N ASN A 111 -13.44 -0.90 0.99
CA ASN A 111 -13.18 -1.92 -0.02
C ASN A 111 -14.15 -3.10 0.13
N VAL A 112 -14.23 -3.96 -0.88
CA VAL A 112 -14.92 -5.27 -0.81
C VAL A 112 -14.03 -6.32 -0.13
N GLU A 113 -14.64 -7.46 0.21
CA GLU A 113 -13.94 -8.60 0.77
C GLU A 113 -12.99 -9.24 -0.24
N TRP A 114 -11.81 -9.64 0.24
CA TRP A 114 -10.71 -10.21 -0.54
C TRP A 114 -10.10 -9.26 -1.57
N SER A 115 -8.78 -9.38 -1.73
CA SER A 115 -8.07 -8.49 -2.64
C SER A 115 -6.75 -9.02 -3.17
N GLN A 116 -6.42 -10.30 -2.93
CA GLN A 116 -5.32 -10.94 -3.64
C GLN A 116 -5.77 -11.16 -5.10
N GLU A 117 -5.09 -10.51 -6.04
CA GLU A 117 -5.45 -10.55 -7.46
C GLU A 117 -4.49 -11.36 -8.31
N LEU A 118 -3.33 -11.72 -7.75
CA LEU A 118 -2.31 -12.51 -8.40
C LEU A 118 -2.22 -13.89 -7.73
N PRO A 119 -2.18 -14.97 -8.53
CA PRO A 119 -1.77 -16.29 -8.05
C PRO A 119 -0.43 -16.24 -7.31
N LEU A 120 -0.19 -17.18 -6.40
CA LEU A 120 1.01 -17.23 -5.57
C LEU A 120 2.31 -17.20 -6.40
N PRO A 121 2.47 -17.96 -7.52
CA PRO A 121 3.70 -17.89 -8.31
C PRO A 121 3.95 -16.53 -8.95
N LEU A 122 2.88 -15.84 -9.39
CA LEU A 122 3.01 -14.49 -9.96
C LEU A 122 3.31 -13.45 -8.88
N SER A 123 2.66 -13.56 -7.72
CA SER A 123 2.97 -12.71 -6.55
C SER A 123 4.43 -12.87 -6.12
N LEU A 124 4.93 -14.11 -6.06
CA LEU A 124 6.33 -14.39 -5.74
C LEU A 124 7.26 -13.71 -6.74
N ARG A 125 7.01 -13.89 -8.05
CA ARG A 125 7.81 -13.24 -9.09
C ARG A 125 7.79 -11.72 -8.97
N GLU A 126 6.63 -11.11 -8.71
CA GLU A 126 6.54 -9.65 -8.53
C GLU A 126 7.37 -9.15 -7.36
N TYR A 127 7.40 -9.88 -6.24
CA TYR A 127 8.16 -9.49 -5.06
C TYR A 127 9.66 -9.64 -5.26
N VAL A 128 10.12 -10.74 -5.87
CA VAL A 128 11.54 -10.89 -6.24
C VAL A 128 11.94 -9.84 -7.28
N LYS A 129 11.07 -9.57 -8.27
CA LYS A 129 11.29 -8.53 -9.29
C LYS A 129 11.38 -7.14 -8.68
N ALA A 130 10.52 -6.82 -7.71
CA ALA A 130 10.61 -5.56 -6.96
C ALA A 130 11.95 -5.46 -6.22
N TRP A 131 12.37 -6.53 -5.54
CA TRP A 131 13.64 -6.58 -4.81
C TRP A 131 14.85 -6.34 -5.72
N VAL A 132 14.88 -6.99 -6.89
CA VAL A 132 15.91 -6.77 -7.92
C VAL A 132 15.85 -5.35 -8.47
N LEU A 133 14.66 -4.86 -8.82
CA LEU A 133 14.45 -3.53 -9.35
C LEU A 133 14.95 -2.45 -8.38
N LEU A 134 14.64 -2.55 -7.08
CA LEU A 134 15.12 -1.61 -6.07
C LEU A 134 16.65 -1.67 -5.92
N ALA A 135 17.26 -2.86 -6.01
CA ALA A 135 18.72 -3.00 -5.97
C ALA A 135 19.42 -2.30 -7.15
N VAL A 136 18.82 -2.39 -8.34
CA VAL A 136 19.25 -1.68 -9.56
C VAL A 136 19.06 -0.17 -9.41
N LEU A 137 17.86 0.29 -9.05
CA LEU A 137 17.55 1.72 -8.89
C LEU A 137 18.42 2.40 -7.83
N ARG A 138 18.77 1.70 -6.73
CA ARG A 138 19.69 2.21 -5.70
C ARG A 138 21.09 2.54 -6.25
N ARG A 139 21.50 1.92 -7.37
CA ARG A 139 22.83 2.09 -8.00
C ARG A 139 22.80 2.85 -9.32
N TRP A 140 21.64 2.98 -9.94
CA TRP A 140 21.48 3.74 -11.17
C TRP A 140 21.72 5.23 -10.90
N GLU A 141 22.68 5.80 -11.63
CA GLU A 141 23.22 7.14 -11.36
C GLU A 141 22.14 8.22 -11.26
N PRO A 142 21.14 8.30 -12.16
CA PRO A 142 20.19 9.40 -12.11
C PRO A 142 19.28 9.39 -10.88
N VAL A 143 18.94 8.21 -10.38
CA VAL A 143 18.20 8.07 -9.12
C VAL A 143 19.09 8.39 -7.93
N ARG A 144 20.35 7.94 -7.95
CA ARG A 144 21.33 8.22 -6.89
C ARG A 144 21.65 9.71 -6.76
N GLU A 145 21.68 10.46 -7.86
CA GLU A 145 21.84 11.92 -7.82
C GLU A 145 20.70 12.62 -7.07
N VAL A 146 19.47 12.10 -7.17
CA VAL A 146 18.29 12.70 -6.53
C VAL A 146 18.09 12.19 -5.10
N LEU A 147 18.28 10.90 -4.86
CA LEU A 147 18.01 10.26 -3.56
C LEU A 147 19.22 10.19 -2.63
N GLY A 148 20.44 10.35 -3.15
CA GLY A 148 21.66 10.07 -2.39
C GLY A 148 21.74 8.60 -2.00
N ASN A 149 22.00 8.32 -0.71
CA ASN A 149 21.87 6.98 -0.15
C ASN A 149 20.46 6.81 0.46
N PRO A 150 19.56 6.05 -0.17
CA PRO A 150 18.20 5.85 0.34
C PRO A 150 18.15 5.00 1.61
N GLY A 151 19.24 4.34 2.00
CA GLY A 151 19.33 3.46 3.16
C GLY A 151 18.64 2.10 2.98
N GLU A 152 18.48 1.37 4.08
CA GLU A 152 17.90 0.02 4.10
C GLU A 152 16.36 0.05 4.02
N HIS A 153 15.81 -0.97 3.37
CA HIS A 153 14.37 -1.22 3.26
C HIS A 153 14.06 -2.68 3.56
N LEU A 154 12.83 -2.91 4.00
CA LEU A 154 12.35 -4.21 4.49
C LEU A 154 11.08 -4.59 3.75
N PHE A 155 11.00 -5.85 3.33
CA PHE A 155 9.74 -6.48 2.94
C PHE A 155 9.25 -7.35 4.08
N GLU A 156 7.98 -7.20 4.43
CA GLU A 156 7.27 -7.99 5.41
C GLU A 156 6.26 -8.85 4.66
N LEU A 157 6.35 -10.17 4.84
CA LEU A 157 5.35 -11.10 4.31
C LEU A 157 4.01 -10.79 4.97
N SER A 158 2.91 -10.82 4.21
CA SER A 158 1.57 -10.82 4.78
C SER A 158 0.85 -12.10 4.36
N VAL A 159 0.32 -12.84 5.33
CA VAL A 159 -0.44 -14.07 5.09
C VAL A 159 -1.74 -14.04 5.88
N GLY A 160 -2.79 -14.70 5.39
CA GLY A 160 -4.02 -14.86 6.15
C GLY A 160 -4.89 -15.96 5.58
N TYR A 161 -5.09 -17.02 6.35
CA TYR A 161 -6.06 -18.10 6.11
C TYR A 161 -6.09 -19.02 7.35
N ASP A 162 -6.72 -20.19 7.26
CA ASP A 162 -6.74 -21.19 8.33
C ASP A 162 -5.40 -21.93 8.42
N LEU A 163 -5.16 -22.61 9.56
CA LEU A 163 -3.91 -23.32 9.78
C LEU A 163 -3.64 -24.40 8.71
N PRO A 164 -4.60 -25.28 8.34
CA PRO A 164 -4.39 -26.25 7.28
C PRO A 164 -4.00 -25.63 5.94
N GLY A 165 -4.62 -24.50 5.57
CA GLY A 165 -4.31 -23.78 4.33
C GLY A 165 -2.92 -23.17 4.33
N ILE A 166 -2.49 -22.56 5.44
CA ILE A 166 -1.12 -22.05 5.59
C ILE A 166 -0.09 -23.18 5.55
N GLN A 167 -0.44 -24.38 6.05
CA GLN A 167 0.44 -25.56 6.05
C GLN A 167 0.50 -26.30 4.70
N THR A 168 -0.15 -25.80 3.65
CA THR A 168 -0.14 -26.45 2.35
C THR A 168 1.23 -26.35 1.64
N PRO A 169 1.58 -27.32 0.78
CA PRO A 169 2.82 -27.25 0.00
C PRO A 169 2.96 -26.01 -0.88
N VAL A 170 1.85 -25.44 -1.37
CA VAL A 170 1.89 -24.23 -2.21
C VAL A 170 2.25 -22.99 -1.39
N MET A 171 1.73 -22.88 -0.17
CA MET A 171 2.09 -21.80 0.76
C MET A 171 3.53 -21.95 1.26
N ASP A 172 3.94 -23.18 1.59
CA ASP A 172 5.34 -23.48 1.94
C ASP A 172 6.31 -23.07 0.82
N ALA A 173 6.04 -23.47 -0.42
CA ALA A 173 6.85 -23.10 -1.58
C ALA A 173 6.91 -21.58 -1.79
N PHE A 174 5.80 -20.87 -1.56
CA PHE A 174 5.74 -19.42 -1.65
C PHE A 174 6.63 -18.74 -0.59
N ILE A 175 6.51 -19.13 0.68
CA ILE A 175 7.30 -18.58 1.80
C ILE A 175 8.78 -18.94 1.62
N HIS A 176 9.07 -20.17 1.20
CA HIS A 176 10.42 -20.61 0.89
C HIS A 176 11.04 -19.76 -0.23
N GLY A 177 10.28 -19.48 -1.30
CA GLY A 177 10.73 -18.62 -2.40
C GLY A 177 11.11 -17.20 -1.99
N LEU A 178 10.46 -16.63 -0.96
CA LEU A 178 10.81 -15.31 -0.42
C LEU A 178 11.97 -15.34 0.58
N THR A 179 12.29 -16.49 1.15
CA THR A 179 13.42 -16.66 2.09
C THR A 179 14.69 -17.18 1.39
N HIS A 180 14.56 -17.75 0.20
CA HIS A 180 15.62 -18.35 -0.63
C HIS A 180 15.40 -18.01 -2.12
N ALA A 181 15.49 -16.72 -2.47
CA ALA A 181 15.17 -16.19 -3.79
C ALA A 181 16.33 -16.23 -4.79
N GLU A 182 17.49 -16.81 -4.44
CA GLU A 182 18.73 -16.74 -5.25
C GLU A 182 18.50 -17.18 -6.70
N GLY A 183 17.81 -18.31 -6.90
CA GLY A 183 17.54 -18.83 -8.24
C GLY A 183 16.66 -17.91 -9.09
N MET A 184 15.63 -17.29 -8.49
CA MET A 184 14.75 -16.36 -9.21
C MET A 184 15.41 -15.00 -9.44
N ILE A 185 16.26 -14.55 -8.52
CA ILE A 185 17.12 -13.37 -8.71
C ILE A 185 18.02 -13.60 -9.92
N ASP A 186 18.68 -14.76 -10.00
CA ASP A 186 19.58 -15.09 -11.11
C ASP A 186 18.85 -15.17 -12.46
N GLU A 187 17.62 -15.69 -12.47
CA GLU A 187 16.74 -15.64 -13.66
C GLU A 187 16.48 -14.20 -14.09
N LEU A 188 16.06 -13.34 -13.16
CA LEU A 188 15.71 -11.94 -13.44
C LEU A 188 16.91 -11.09 -13.86
N ARG A 189 18.15 -11.47 -13.50
CA ARG A 189 19.36 -10.81 -14.03
C ARG A 189 19.44 -10.85 -15.55
N GLY A 190 18.90 -11.91 -16.17
CA GLY A 190 18.81 -12.04 -17.63
C GLY A 190 18.01 -10.93 -18.29
N GLU A 191 17.06 -10.33 -17.56
CA GLU A 191 16.21 -9.24 -18.04
C GLU A 191 16.82 -7.83 -17.84
N ILE A 192 17.99 -7.74 -17.19
CA ILE A 192 18.68 -6.45 -16.96
C ILE A 192 19.57 -6.14 -18.19
N GLY A 193 19.10 -5.21 -19.02
CA GLY A 193 19.77 -4.75 -20.24
C GLY A 193 19.88 -3.22 -20.36
N GLY A 194 20.13 -2.72 -21.57
CA GLY A 194 20.14 -1.29 -21.87
C GLY A 194 21.08 -0.46 -20.99
N ALA A 195 20.61 0.70 -20.53
CA ALA A 195 21.35 1.57 -19.60
C ALA A 195 21.66 0.93 -18.23
N PHE A 196 21.04 -0.21 -17.91
CA PHE A 196 21.23 -0.93 -16.65
C PHE A 196 22.17 -2.13 -16.75
N GLY A 197 22.70 -2.44 -17.95
CA GLY A 197 23.52 -3.64 -18.17
C GLY A 197 24.73 -3.74 -17.23
N GLY A 198 25.37 -2.62 -16.89
CA GLY A 198 26.48 -2.58 -15.93
C GLY A 198 26.08 -2.85 -14.47
N LEU A 199 24.78 -2.93 -14.19
CA LEU A 199 24.21 -3.25 -12.87
C LEU A 199 23.70 -4.69 -12.80
N ARG A 200 23.85 -5.49 -13.87
CA ARG A 200 23.35 -6.86 -13.94
C ARG A 200 23.89 -7.75 -12.82
N ASP A 201 25.17 -7.60 -12.46
CA ASP A 201 25.88 -8.52 -11.54
C ASP A 201 26.06 -7.96 -10.12
N ILE A 202 25.28 -6.94 -9.75
CA ILE A 202 25.34 -6.38 -8.39
C ILE A 202 24.93 -7.44 -7.35
N PRO A 203 25.52 -7.42 -6.13
CA PRO A 203 25.10 -8.32 -5.06
C PRO A 203 23.67 -7.98 -4.61
N ILE A 204 22.81 -8.99 -4.55
CA ILE A 204 21.41 -8.90 -4.11
C ILE A 204 21.18 -10.04 -3.10
N PRO A 205 20.72 -9.75 -1.87
CA PRO A 205 20.43 -10.79 -0.89
C PRO A 205 19.30 -11.71 -1.36
N GLY A 206 19.48 -13.03 -1.21
CA GLY A 206 18.46 -14.03 -1.54
C GLY A 206 17.33 -14.13 -0.51
N ARG A 207 17.57 -13.73 0.74
CA ARG A 207 16.52 -13.62 1.76
C ARG A 207 15.83 -12.26 1.64
N ILE A 208 14.60 -12.25 1.15
CA ILE A 208 13.80 -11.04 0.93
C ILE A 208 12.99 -10.68 2.17
N VAL A 209 12.44 -11.68 2.86
CA VAL A 209 11.63 -11.50 4.08
C VAL A 209 12.26 -12.17 5.29
N GLN A 210 12.10 -11.52 6.45
CA GLN A 210 12.48 -12.04 7.77
C GLN A 210 11.30 -12.05 8.76
N THR A 211 10.23 -11.32 8.41
CA THR A 211 9.03 -11.16 9.22
C THR A 211 7.79 -11.56 8.44
N ALA A 212 6.79 -12.03 9.17
CA ALA A 212 5.43 -12.22 8.67
C ALA A 212 4.41 -11.46 9.52
N THR A 213 3.56 -10.68 8.89
CA THR A 213 2.30 -10.24 9.47
C THR A 213 1.21 -11.28 9.16
N LEU A 214 0.63 -11.87 10.19
CA LEU A 214 -0.60 -12.65 10.11
C LEU A 214 -1.81 -11.71 10.13
N SER A 215 -2.54 -11.65 9.03
CA SER A 215 -3.83 -10.95 8.95
C SER A 215 -4.94 -11.83 9.52
N THR A 216 -5.61 -11.37 10.57
CA THR A 216 -6.72 -12.11 11.22
C THR A 216 -8.07 -11.85 10.56
N PHE A 217 -8.09 -11.58 9.26
CA PHE A 217 -9.33 -11.47 8.50
C PHE A 217 -9.83 -12.84 8.03
N HIS A 218 -11.05 -12.84 7.49
CA HIS A 218 -11.79 -13.94 6.86
C HIS A 218 -10.91 -15.14 6.43
N GLY A 219 -11.39 -16.33 6.76
CA GLY A 219 -10.64 -17.56 6.56
C GLY A 219 -9.62 -17.85 7.67
N CYS A 220 -9.33 -16.92 8.59
CA CYS A 220 -8.48 -17.16 9.77
C CYS A 220 -9.32 -17.24 11.06
N PRO A 221 -9.70 -18.45 11.52
CA PRO A 221 -10.47 -18.60 12.75
C PRO A 221 -9.70 -18.11 13.97
N SER A 222 -10.36 -17.39 14.87
CA SER A 222 -9.70 -16.77 16.04
C SER A 222 -9.01 -17.80 16.96
N ASP A 223 -9.55 -19.02 17.03
CA ASP A 223 -9.00 -20.13 17.81
C ASP A 223 -7.76 -20.78 17.16
N GLN A 224 -7.47 -20.47 15.89
CA GLN A 224 -6.32 -21.00 15.15
C GLN A 224 -5.14 -20.04 15.07
N ILE A 225 -5.30 -18.76 15.45
CA ILE A 225 -4.26 -17.73 15.36
C ILE A 225 -2.94 -18.21 16.00
N GLU A 226 -2.99 -18.76 17.21
CA GLU A 226 -1.79 -19.24 17.89
C GLU A 226 -1.09 -20.38 17.13
N GLY A 227 -1.86 -21.31 16.55
CA GLY A 227 -1.32 -22.41 15.77
C GLY A 227 -0.58 -21.92 14.53
N ILE A 228 -1.15 -20.91 13.84
CA ILE A 228 -0.54 -20.30 12.65
C ILE A 228 0.75 -19.57 13.03
N VAL A 229 0.72 -18.74 14.08
CA VAL A 229 1.91 -18.03 14.55
C VAL A 229 3.02 -19.01 14.92
N ARG A 230 2.70 -20.07 15.67
CA ARG A 230 3.67 -21.10 16.05
C ARG A 230 4.28 -21.77 14.83
N HIS A 231 3.45 -22.12 13.84
CA HIS A 231 3.90 -22.74 12.60
C HIS A 231 4.83 -21.83 11.80
N LEU A 232 4.46 -20.56 11.59
CA LEU A 232 5.30 -19.58 10.88
C LEU A 232 6.67 -19.39 11.55
N MET A 233 6.71 -19.35 12.88
CA MET A 233 7.96 -19.25 13.64
C MET A 233 8.80 -20.52 13.54
N SER A 234 8.21 -21.70 13.79
CA SER A 234 8.97 -22.94 13.93
C SER A 234 9.32 -23.61 12.62
N ALA A 235 8.49 -23.47 11.59
CA ALA A 235 8.69 -24.12 10.29
C ALA A 235 9.41 -23.24 9.27
N HIS A 236 9.27 -21.91 9.38
CA HIS A 236 9.82 -20.96 8.42
C HIS A 236 10.85 -19.99 9.01
N ASP A 237 11.15 -20.08 10.30
CA ASP A 237 12.12 -19.22 10.99
C ASP A 237 11.82 -17.71 10.87
N LEU A 238 10.54 -17.35 10.90
CA LEU A 238 10.08 -15.97 10.80
C LEU A 238 9.74 -15.37 12.16
N ASP A 239 10.06 -14.09 12.34
CA ASP A 239 9.44 -13.29 13.38
C ASP A 239 8.00 -12.97 12.95
N VAL A 240 7.04 -12.98 13.87
CA VAL A 240 5.62 -12.90 13.51
C VAL A 240 4.90 -11.78 14.25
N THR A 241 4.20 -10.96 13.48
CA THR A 241 3.31 -9.91 13.97
C THR A 241 1.85 -10.32 13.72
N VAL A 242 0.98 -10.24 14.73
CA VAL A 242 -0.46 -10.50 14.54
C VAL A 242 -1.19 -9.18 14.31
N LYS A 243 -1.82 -9.02 13.15
CA LYS A 243 -2.61 -7.83 12.81
C LYS A 243 -4.03 -7.97 13.31
N LEU A 244 -4.32 -7.28 14.41
CA LEU A 244 -5.57 -7.37 15.14
C LEU A 244 -6.67 -6.54 14.49
N ASN A 245 -7.92 -6.92 14.73
CA ASN A 245 -9.10 -6.24 14.21
C ASN A 245 -9.62 -5.17 15.20
N PRO A 246 -10.21 -4.07 14.72
CA PRO A 246 -10.79 -3.02 15.57
C PRO A 246 -12.02 -3.49 16.36
N THR A 247 -12.58 -4.67 16.02
CA THR A 247 -13.68 -5.33 16.72
C THR A 247 -13.37 -5.64 18.19
N LEU A 248 -12.09 -5.72 18.56
CA LEU A 248 -11.63 -5.88 19.93
C LEU A 248 -12.12 -4.80 20.90
N LEU A 249 -12.48 -3.60 20.40
CA LEU A 249 -13.08 -2.54 21.22
C LEU A 249 -14.52 -2.85 21.69
N GLY A 250 -15.16 -3.85 21.08
CA GLY A 250 -16.57 -4.13 21.27
C GLY A 250 -17.47 -3.22 20.44
N ARG A 251 -18.61 -3.77 20.02
CA ARG A 251 -19.52 -3.10 19.07
C ARG A 251 -20.08 -1.79 19.60
N GLU A 252 -20.46 -1.73 20.87
CA GLU A 252 -21.03 -0.54 21.48
C GLU A 252 -20.03 0.63 21.49
N THR A 253 -18.78 0.37 21.88
CA THR A 253 -17.69 1.36 21.85
C THR A 253 -17.43 1.85 20.43
N VAL A 254 -17.34 0.93 19.46
CA VAL A 254 -17.10 1.29 18.06
C VAL A 254 -18.25 2.12 17.51
N ALA A 255 -19.50 1.73 17.75
CA ALA A 255 -20.68 2.47 17.33
C ALA A 255 -20.72 3.86 17.97
N GLY A 256 -20.49 3.98 19.28
CA GLY A 256 -20.46 5.27 19.97
C GLY A 256 -19.38 6.20 19.42
N ILE A 257 -18.17 5.70 19.15
CA ILE A 257 -17.11 6.50 18.50
C ILE A 257 -17.54 6.96 17.11
N LEU A 258 -18.05 6.06 16.28
CA LEU A 258 -18.44 6.42 14.91
C LEU A 258 -19.63 7.39 14.89
N HIS A 259 -20.67 7.15 15.69
CA HIS A 259 -21.95 7.85 15.60
C HIS A 259 -21.97 9.13 16.41
N ASP A 260 -21.48 9.07 17.65
CA ASP A 260 -21.63 10.16 18.62
C ASP A 260 -20.41 11.09 18.62
N HIS A 261 -19.19 10.53 18.49
CA HIS A 261 -17.96 11.33 18.48
C HIS A 261 -17.57 11.81 17.08
N LEU A 262 -17.71 10.96 16.07
CA LEU A 262 -17.27 11.26 14.70
C LEU A 262 -18.43 11.63 13.75
N GLY A 263 -19.69 11.39 14.12
CA GLY A 263 -20.85 11.80 13.33
C GLY A 263 -21.19 10.92 12.11
N PHE A 264 -20.56 9.75 11.94
CA PHE A 264 -20.83 8.77 10.88
C PHE A 264 -22.06 7.91 11.18
N ARG A 265 -23.24 8.53 11.32
CA ARG A 265 -24.49 7.87 11.76
C ARG A 265 -25.04 6.85 10.77
N ASP A 266 -24.58 6.88 9.53
CA ASP A 266 -24.95 5.98 8.44
C ASP A 266 -24.07 4.72 8.35
N VAL A 267 -22.99 4.65 9.14
CA VAL A 267 -22.07 3.50 9.16
C VAL A 267 -22.53 2.50 10.21
N ASP A 268 -22.99 1.31 9.79
CA ASP A 268 -23.44 0.25 10.71
C ASP A 268 -22.37 -0.85 10.87
N PRO A 269 -21.67 -0.95 12.03
CA PRO A 269 -20.72 -2.02 12.30
C PRO A 269 -21.43 -3.39 12.33
N ALA A 270 -20.95 -4.32 11.51
CA ALA A 270 -21.59 -5.63 11.30
C ALA A 270 -21.54 -6.49 12.57
N PRO A 271 -22.68 -6.79 13.23
CA PRO A 271 -22.71 -7.53 14.49
C PRO A 271 -22.02 -8.89 14.43
N GLU A 272 -22.15 -9.58 13.31
CA GLU A 272 -21.63 -10.92 13.08
C GLU A 272 -20.10 -10.94 13.12
N ALA A 273 -19.45 -9.88 12.64
CA ALA A 273 -17.99 -9.75 12.68
C ALA A 273 -17.47 -9.66 14.14
N PHE A 274 -18.15 -8.91 15.01
CA PHE A 274 -17.75 -8.82 16.43
C PHE A 274 -17.94 -10.15 17.18
N ALA A 275 -18.92 -10.95 16.79
CA ALA A 275 -19.17 -12.26 17.40
C ALA A 275 -18.17 -13.32 16.95
N ALA A 276 -17.73 -13.26 15.68
CA ALA A 276 -16.80 -14.23 15.09
C ALA A 276 -15.32 -13.91 15.37
N ASP A 277 -14.97 -12.64 15.52
CA ASP A 277 -13.59 -12.21 15.73
C ASP A 277 -13.04 -12.57 17.12
N LEU A 278 -11.72 -12.46 17.25
CA LEU A 278 -11.02 -12.60 18.53
C LEU A 278 -11.56 -11.60 19.57
N GLN A 279 -11.86 -12.07 20.78
CA GLN A 279 -12.37 -11.22 21.86
C GLN A 279 -11.24 -10.60 22.68
N PHE A 280 -11.46 -9.42 23.28
CA PHE A 280 -10.42 -8.65 23.98
C PHE A 280 -9.65 -9.46 25.04
N ALA A 281 -10.35 -10.15 25.94
CA ALA A 281 -9.71 -10.96 26.98
C ALA A 281 -8.88 -12.12 26.40
N GLN A 282 -9.35 -12.71 25.29
CA GLN A 282 -8.61 -13.75 24.57
C GLN A 282 -7.36 -13.18 23.90
N ALA A 283 -7.44 -11.98 23.31
CA ALA A 283 -6.31 -11.30 22.69
C ALA A 283 -5.19 -10.99 23.70
N VAL A 284 -5.54 -10.45 24.88
CA VAL A 284 -4.58 -10.20 25.96
C VAL A 284 -3.87 -11.49 26.37
N ALA A 285 -4.63 -12.57 26.58
CA ALA A 285 -4.07 -13.86 26.98
C ALA A 285 -3.24 -14.51 25.85
N MET A 286 -3.62 -14.31 24.60
CA MET A 286 -2.89 -14.79 23.42
C MET A 286 -1.53 -14.08 23.28
N ILE A 287 -1.50 -12.75 23.42
CA ILE A 287 -0.26 -11.96 23.37
C ILE A 287 0.75 -12.46 24.40
N GLU A 288 0.29 -12.74 25.62
CA GLU A 288 1.10 -13.30 26.71
C GLU A 288 1.67 -14.70 26.38
N ARG A 289 0.87 -15.59 25.80
CA ARG A 289 1.33 -16.93 25.42
C ARG A 289 2.29 -16.90 24.24
N LEU A 290 2.01 -16.08 23.23
CA LEU A 290 2.81 -16.01 22.00
C LEU A 290 4.13 -15.30 22.22
N ARG A 291 4.21 -14.26 23.08
CA ARG A 291 5.50 -13.68 23.45
C ARG A 291 6.41 -14.68 24.16
N GLY A 292 5.85 -15.52 25.03
CA GLY A 292 6.58 -16.58 25.72
C GLY A 292 7.10 -17.64 24.74
N PHE A 293 6.23 -18.12 23.85
CA PHE A 293 6.63 -19.07 22.82
C PHE A 293 7.71 -18.51 21.89
N ALA A 294 7.58 -17.25 21.46
CA ALA A 294 8.57 -16.61 20.61
C ALA A 294 9.95 -16.57 21.30
N ALA A 295 9.99 -16.19 22.58
CA ALA A 295 11.22 -16.23 23.36
C ALA A 295 11.82 -17.64 23.45
N ASP A 296 10.99 -18.67 23.67
CA ASP A 296 11.43 -20.07 23.76
C ASP A 296 12.05 -20.60 22.46
N CYS A 297 11.55 -20.14 21.29
CA CYS A 297 12.08 -20.53 19.98
C CYS A 297 13.10 -19.54 19.38
N GLY A 298 13.52 -18.52 20.15
CA GLY A 298 14.48 -17.51 19.70
C GLY A 298 13.95 -16.61 18.58
N ARG A 299 12.63 -16.44 18.50
CA ARG A 299 11.91 -15.57 17.56
C ARG A 299 11.29 -14.38 18.29
N ARG A 300 10.81 -13.41 17.52
CA ARG A 300 10.14 -12.21 18.03
C ARG A 300 8.67 -12.19 17.66
N PHE A 301 7.89 -11.64 18.58
CA PHE A 301 6.44 -11.52 18.45
C PHE A 301 6.05 -10.04 18.52
N GLY A 302 5.17 -9.63 17.61
CA GLY A 302 4.61 -8.29 17.56
C GLY A 302 3.09 -8.31 17.42
N ILE A 303 2.48 -7.15 17.59
CA ILE A 303 1.09 -6.90 17.18
C ILE A 303 1.03 -5.74 16.20
N LYS A 304 0.00 -5.72 15.35
CA LYS A 304 -0.26 -4.62 14.42
C LYS A 304 -1.69 -4.11 14.57
N LEU A 305 -1.83 -2.80 14.71
CA LEU A 305 -3.12 -2.14 14.88
C LEU A 305 -3.42 -1.21 13.70
N THR A 306 -4.40 -1.49 12.83
CA THR A 306 -5.28 -2.66 12.80
C THR A 306 -5.55 -3.09 11.36
N ASN A 307 -6.31 -4.16 11.22
CA ASN A 307 -7.10 -4.42 10.02
C ASN A 307 -8.26 -3.42 9.88
N THR A 308 -8.96 -3.44 8.74
CA THR A 308 -10.17 -2.61 8.48
C THR A 308 -11.33 -2.99 9.41
N LEU A 309 -12.38 -2.17 9.50
CA LEU A 309 -13.59 -2.48 10.26
C LEU A 309 -14.69 -3.00 9.34
N VAL A 310 -15.29 -4.15 9.66
CA VAL A 310 -16.39 -4.71 8.88
C VAL A 310 -17.70 -3.96 9.17
N VAL A 311 -18.33 -3.44 8.12
CA VAL A 311 -19.59 -2.67 8.19
C VAL A 311 -20.57 -3.15 7.13
N LYS A 312 -21.86 -2.91 7.33
CA LYS A 312 -22.86 -3.20 6.28
C LYS A 312 -22.69 -2.26 5.08
N ASN A 313 -22.96 -2.78 3.89
CA ASN A 313 -22.95 -2.00 2.67
C ASN A 313 -24.24 -1.16 2.55
N ALA A 314 -24.18 0.09 3.00
CA ALA A 314 -25.27 1.06 2.84
C ALA A 314 -25.07 2.01 1.65
N ARG A 315 -23.96 1.90 0.91
CA ARG A 315 -23.52 2.89 -0.08
C ARG A 315 -24.04 2.61 -1.47
N GLY A 316 -24.23 1.32 -1.82
CA GLY A 316 -24.65 0.90 -3.16
C GLY A 316 -23.65 1.23 -4.29
N VAL A 317 -22.44 1.69 -3.95
CA VAL A 317 -21.35 2.00 -4.91
C VAL A 317 -20.61 0.73 -5.32
N MET A 318 -20.28 -0.11 -4.34
CA MET A 318 -19.61 -1.39 -4.53
C MET A 318 -20.63 -2.54 -4.37
N PRO A 319 -20.43 -3.69 -5.03
CA PRO A 319 -21.27 -4.87 -4.89
C PRO A 319 -21.10 -5.56 -3.51
N GLY A 320 -22.06 -6.40 -3.14
CA GLY A 320 -22.05 -7.19 -1.90
C GLY A 320 -22.79 -6.53 -0.72
N GLU A 321 -23.01 -7.29 0.35
CA GLU A 321 -23.77 -6.81 1.53
C GLU A 321 -22.89 -6.18 2.61
N THR A 322 -21.56 -6.33 2.50
CA THR A 322 -20.58 -5.92 3.50
C THR A 322 -19.45 -5.10 2.85
N MET A 323 -18.91 -4.14 3.58
CA MET A 323 -17.72 -3.36 3.19
C MET A 323 -16.73 -3.24 4.35
N TYR A 324 -15.50 -2.85 4.02
CA TYR A 324 -14.36 -2.81 4.93
C TYR A 324 -13.90 -1.38 5.11
N LEU A 325 -14.27 -0.77 6.24
CA LEU A 325 -13.97 0.61 6.58
C LEU A 325 -12.49 0.80 6.91
N SER A 326 -11.90 1.82 6.30
CA SER A 326 -10.53 2.28 6.45
C SER A 326 -10.46 3.82 6.48
N GLY A 327 -9.25 4.37 6.53
CA GLY A 327 -9.03 5.81 6.55
C GLY A 327 -9.22 6.42 7.94
N ARG A 328 -9.56 7.71 7.98
CA ARG A 328 -9.51 8.53 9.20
C ARG A 328 -10.29 7.98 10.41
N PRO A 329 -11.53 7.49 10.29
CA PRO A 329 -12.27 7.02 11.47
C PRO A 329 -11.58 5.83 12.14
N LEU A 330 -10.91 4.98 11.34
CA LEU A 330 -10.16 3.85 11.84
C LEU A 330 -8.96 4.27 12.71
N HIS A 331 -8.39 5.46 12.48
CA HIS A 331 -7.28 5.98 13.30
C HIS A 331 -7.70 6.13 14.77
N MET A 332 -8.84 6.78 15.01
CA MET A 332 -9.36 6.98 16.36
C MET A 332 -9.67 5.64 17.04
N LEU A 333 -10.31 4.71 16.32
CA LEU A 333 -10.56 3.35 16.82
C LEU A 333 -9.25 2.64 17.19
N ALA A 334 -8.25 2.66 16.32
CA ALA A 334 -6.99 1.95 16.54
C ALA A 334 -6.19 2.53 17.72
N ILE A 335 -6.15 3.86 17.89
CA ILE A 335 -5.47 4.49 19.04
C ILE A 335 -6.24 4.23 20.34
N THR A 336 -7.57 4.25 20.30
CA THR A 336 -8.38 3.87 21.47
C THR A 336 -8.14 2.41 21.88
N LEU A 337 -8.03 1.51 20.90
CA LEU A 337 -7.70 0.10 21.14
C LEU A 337 -6.28 -0.06 21.69
N LEU A 338 -5.32 0.69 21.15
CA LEU A 338 -3.94 0.70 21.64
C LEU A 338 -3.87 1.11 23.12
N ASP A 339 -4.57 2.17 23.50
CA ASP A 339 -4.66 2.66 24.89
C ASP A 339 -5.27 1.60 25.82
N GLN A 340 -6.34 0.92 25.40
CA GLN A 340 -6.92 -0.19 26.18
C GLN A 340 -5.99 -1.38 26.33
N LEU A 341 -5.33 -1.81 25.24
CA LEU A 341 -4.35 -2.91 25.27
C LEU A 341 -3.14 -2.55 26.13
N HIS A 342 -2.62 -1.32 26.02
CA HIS A 342 -1.46 -0.87 26.79
C HIS A 342 -1.75 -0.88 28.30
N ARG A 343 -2.95 -0.44 28.73
CA ARG A 343 -3.38 -0.54 30.13
C ARG A 343 -3.57 -1.97 30.60
N ALA A 344 -4.04 -2.86 29.73
CA ALA A 344 -4.24 -4.27 30.05
C ALA A 344 -2.93 -5.08 30.12
N LEU A 345 -1.86 -4.59 29.48
CA LEU A 345 -0.57 -5.25 29.32
C LEU A 345 0.60 -4.32 29.71
N PRO A 346 0.68 -3.87 30.98
CA PRO A 346 1.68 -2.90 31.42
C PRO A 346 3.11 -3.44 31.22
N GLY A 347 3.95 -2.67 30.53
CA GLY A 347 5.36 -3.02 30.25
C GLY A 347 5.56 -4.12 29.22
N VAL A 348 4.51 -4.58 28.53
CA VAL A 348 4.60 -5.63 27.51
C VAL A 348 4.72 -5.05 26.11
N LEU A 349 3.94 -4.01 25.81
CA LEU A 349 3.89 -3.38 24.49
C LEU A 349 4.96 -2.29 24.38
N ARG A 350 5.76 -2.33 23.31
CA ARG A 350 6.79 -1.34 23.00
C ARG A 350 6.16 -0.06 22.46
N VAL A 351 5.74 0.79 23.38
CA VAL A 351 5.21 2.14 23.16
C VAL A 351 5.83 3.11 24.17
N GLY A 352 5.99 4.38 23.79
CA GLY A 352 6.75 5.34 24.60
C GLY A 352 8.22 4.89 24.77
N PRO A 353 9.06 5.55 25.58
CA PRO A 353 10.52 5.36 25.60
C PRO A 353 11.02 3.98 26.10
N GLN A 354 10.13 3.00 26.27
CA GLN A 354 10.42 1.65 26.72
C GLN A 354 10.96 0.78 25.58
N ASP A 355 12.22 0.98 25.20
CA ASP A 355 12.85 0.22 24.11
C ASP A 355 13.04 -1.28 24.44
N ASP A 356 12.95 -1.67 25.72
CA ASP A 356 13.14 -3.05 26.21
C ASP A 356 11.84 -3.87 26.27
N ALA A 357 10.67 -3.26 26.03
CA ALA A 357 9.41 -3.97 26.03
C ALA A 357 9.41 -5.10 24.99
N PRO A 358 8.89 -6.30 25.33
CA PRO A 358 9.11 -7.52 24.54
C PRO A 358 8.25 -7.62 23.28
N VAL A 359 7.14 -6.89 23.18
CA VAL A 359 6.21 -6.99 22.03
C VAL A 359 6.22 -5.70 21.24
N SER A 360 6.70 -5.74 20.00
CA SER A 360 6.65 -4.58 19.11
C SER A 360 5.22 -4.28 18.65
N VAL A 361 4.94 -2.99 18.42
CA VAL A 361 3.63 -2.53 17.97
C VAL A 361 3.78 -1.81 16.64
N ALA A 362 3.38 -2.49 15.56
CA ALA A 362 3.22 -1.90 14.24
C ALA A 362 1.85 -1.22 14.11
N PHE A 363 1.71 -0.26 13.18
CA PHE A 363 0.48 0.50 13.06
C PHE A 363 0.05 0.72 11.60
N SER A 364 -1.25 0.61 11.34
CA SER A 364 -1.86 0.68 10.01
C SER A 364 -3.32 1.10 10.07
N ALA A 365 -3.60 2.32 10.53
CA ALA A 365 -4.96 2.81 10.65
C ALA A 365 -5.05 4.32 10.41
N GLY A 366 -5.57 4.72 9.25
CA GLY A 366 -5.90 6.14 8.96
C GLY A 366 -4.72 7.12 9.09
N VAL A 367 -3.49 6.65 8.89
CA VAL A 367 -2.30 7.50 8.95
C VAL A 367 -2.24 8.40 7.73
N ASP A 368 -2.06 9.69 7.97
CA ASP A 368 -1.80 10.70 6.96
C ASP A 368 -0.71 11.68 7.46
N LYS A 369 -0.39 12.70 6.66
CA LYS A 369 0.65 13.67 7.00
C LYS A 369 0.42 14.40 8.34
N ASP A 370 -0.80 14.45 8.86
CA ASP A 370 -1.12 15.28 10.02
C ASP A 370 -1.23 14.54 11.34
N ASN A 371 -1.23 13.20 11.32
CA ASN A 371 -1.10 12.38 12.53
C ASN A 371 0.16 11.50 12.53
N LEU A 372 0.99 11.60 11.48
CA LEU A 372 2.21 10.79 11.37
C LEU A 372 3.20 11.09 12.50
N ILE A 373 3.35 12.35 12.91
CA ILE A 373 4.29 12.75 13.98
C ILE A 373 3.89 12.10 15.29
N GLU A 374 2.61 12.20 15.65
CA GLU A 374 2.03 11.62 16.84
C GLU A 374 2.18 10.10 16.80
N THR A 375 1.80 9.46 15.69
CA THR A 375 1.90 8.00 15.51
C THR A 375 3.33 7.49 15.70
N VAL A 376 4.32 8.12 15.06
CA VAL A 376 5.74 7.72 15.19
C VAL A 376 6.30 8.08 16.57
N GLY A 377 5.85 9.19 17.16
CA GLY A 377 6.23 9.64 18.50
C GLY A 377 5.68 8.73 19.62
N LEU A 378 4.62 7.96 19.36
CA LEU A 378 4.20 6.89 20.27
C LEU A 378 5.16 5.70 20.30
N GLY A 379 6.14 5.63 19.39
CA GLY A 379 7.03 4.47 19.23
C GLY A 379 6.48 3.37 18.32
N LEU A 380 5.35 3.60 17.65
CA LEU A 380 4.71 2.62 16.78
C LEU A 380 5.50 2.45 15.49
N ARG A 381 6.01 1.22 15.24
CA ARG A 381 6.90 0.94 14.10
C ARG A 381 6.82 -0.55 13.68
N PRO A 382 6.82 -0.85 12.37
CA PRO A 382 6.67 0.10 11.27
C PRO A 382 5.25 0.70 11.20
N VAL A 383 5.15 1.91 10.65
CA VAL A 383 3.86 2.56 10.34
C VAL A 383 3.55 2.36 8.86
N THR A 384 2.47 1.66 8.54
CA THR A 384 2.09 1.41 7.15
C THR A 384 0.85 2.18 6.71
N ILE A 385 0.86 2.68 5.47
CA ILE A 385 -0.14 3.61 4.93
C ILE A 385 -0.84 3.00 3.70
N CYS A 386 -2.17 3.11 3.61
CA CYS A 386 -2.95 2.66 2.45
C CYS A 386 -3.94 3.73 1.97
N SER A 387 -4.99 4.01 2.76
CA SER A 387 -6.10 4.88 2.33
C SER A 387 -5.68 6.29 1.94
N ASP A 388 -4.66 6.88 2.60
CA ASP A 388 -4.15 8.20 2.22
C ASP A 388 -3.46 8.16 0.85
N LEU A 389 -2.75 7.06 0.51
CA LEU A 389 -2.08 6.90 -0.80
C LEU A 389 -3.07 6.70 -1.96
N LEU A 390 -4.32 6.29 -1.69
CA LEU A 390 -5.39 6.19 -2.69
C LEU A 390 -6.05 7.55 -3.01
N ARG A 391 -5.63 8.65 -2.37
CA ARG A 391 -6.21 9.99 -2.56
C ARG A 391 -5.35 10.86 -3.49
N PRO A 392 -5.89 11.98 -4.02
CA PRO A 392 -5.14 12.89 -4.89
C PRO A 392 -3.76 13.26 -4.34
N GLY A 393 -2.74 13.10 -5.19
CA GLY A 393 -1.33 13.17 -4.81
C GLY A 393 -0.66 11.80 -4.64
N GLY A 394 -1.44 10.73 -4.48
CA GLY A 394 -0.97 9.34 -4.53
C GLY A 394 0.13 9.00 -3.53
N TYR A 395 1.07 8.19 -4.00
CA TYR A 395 2.35 7.93 -3.32
C TYR A 395 3.05 9.18 -2.79
N GLY A 396 2.99 10.31 -3.52
CA GLY A 396 3.66 11.56 -3.15
C GLY A 396 3.20 12.14 -1.80
N ARG A 397 2.06 11.70 -1.27
CA ARG A 397 1.55 12.08 0.05
C ARG A 397 2.40 11.51 1.19
N MET A 398 2.99 10.33 1.01
CA MET A 398 3.94 9.77 1.99
C MET A 398 5.19 10.64 2.12
N ALA A 399 5.76 11.10 1.00
CA ALA A 399 6.89 12.03 1.02
C ALA A 399 6.52 13.38 1.67
N GLN A 400 5.25 13.82 1.57
CA GLN A 400 4.80 15.01 2.29
C GLN A 400 4.78 14.78 3.81
N GLY A 401 4.28 13.63 4.26
CA GLY A 401 4.30 13.23 5.67
C GLY A 401 5.73 13.17 6.21
N LEU A 402 6.64 12.48 5.53
CA LEU A 402 8.04 12.36 5.93
C LEU A 402 8.76 13.72 6.00
N ARG A 403 8.56 14.61 5.02
CA ARG A 403 9.12 15.98 5.08
C ARG A 403 8.54 16.81 6.22
N LYS A 404 7.29 16.55 6.63
CA LYS A 404 6.70 17.22 7.79
C LYS A 404 7.28 16.68 9.09
N LEU A 405 7.44 15.36 9.20
CA LEU A 405 8.10 14.69 10.33
C LEU A 405 9.54 15.22 10.53
N ALA A 406 10.36 15.19 9.48
CA ALA A 406 11.75 15.64 9.55
C ALA A 406 11.87 17.10 10.00
N ARG A 407 11.05 18.01 9.42
CA ARG A 407 11.04 19.42 9.82
C ARG A 407 10.59 19.62 11.27
N HIS A 408 9.62 18.84 11.73
CA HIS A 408 9.18 18.90 13.12
C HIS A 408 10.30 18.45 14.07
N MET A 409 10.95 17.32 13.77
CA MET A 409 12.08 16.84 14.55
C MET A 409 13.22 17.86 14.63
N ALA A 410 13.60 18.45 13.49
CA ALA A 410 14.63 19.49 13.46
C ALA A 410 14.24 20.74 14.26
N ALA A 411 12.97 21.16 14.20
CA ALA A 411 12.46 22.33 14.94
C ALA A 411 12.42 22.11 16.46
N GLU A 412 12.08 20.89 16.89
CA GLU A 412 12.04 20.50 18.31
C GLU A 412 13.41 20.02 18.84
N GLY A 413 14.45 19.98 18.01
CA GLY A 413 15.78 19.52 18.40
C GLY A 413 15.88 18.01 18.63
N HIS A 414 14.97 17.21 18.06
CA HIS A 414 15.02 15.75 18.10
C HIS A 414 15.95 15.21 17.02
N ALA A 415 17.11 14.69 17.43
CA ALA A 415 18.11 14.16 16.51
C ALA A 415 17.67 12.85 15.81
N ASP A 416 16.88 12.02 16.49
CA ASP A 416 16.43 10.72 16.02
C ASP A 416 14.99 10.41 16.49
N LEU A 417 14.46 9.27 16.03
CA LEU A 417 13.10 8.85 16.38
C LEU A 417 12.92 8.51 17.87
N SER A 418 13.98 8.09 18.57
CA SER A 418 13.92 7.82 20.01
C SER A 418 13.82 9.11 20.81
N ALA A 419 14.52 10.17 20.40
CA ALA A 419 14.40 11.51 20.97
C ALA A 419 12.99 12.10 20.76
N LEU A 420 12.40 11.91 19.58
CA LEU A 420 11.00 12.30 19.31
C LEU A 420 10.02 11.61 20.26
N GLN A 421 10.22 10.31 20.47
CA GLN A 421 9.39 9.47 21.34
C GLN A 421 9.54 9.83 22.82
N GLY A 422 10.76 10.07 23.27
CA GLY A 422 11.05 10.61 24.60
C GLY A 422 10.36 11.95 24.84
N GLY A 423 10.51 12.89 23.90
CA GLY A 423 9.87 14.21 23.99
C GLY A 423 8.33 14.14 24.00
N ALA A 424 7.73 13.24 23.22
CA ALA A 424 6.29 13.00 23.26
C ALA A 424 5.82 12.48 24.63
N HIS A 425 6.58 11.56 25.22
CA HIS A 425 6.28 11.01 26.54
C HIS A 425 6.45 12.04 27.67
N GLU A 426 7.53 12.81 27.66
CA GLU A 426 7.75 13.89 28.63
C GLU A 426 6.62 14.93 28.61
N ARG A 427 6.17 15.34 27.42
CA ARG A 427 5.02 16.25 27.26
C ARG A 427 3.74 15.66 27.83
N ALA A 428 3.50 14.37 27.62
CA ALA A 428 2.33 13.68 28.15
C ALA A 428 2.32 13.65 29.68
N LEU A 429 3.46 13.31 30.30
CA LEU A 429 3.62 13.33 31.76
C LEU A 429 3.43 14.74 32.32
N ALA A 430 3.99 15.76 31.68
CA ALA A 430 3.84 17.16 32.08
C ALA A 430 2.38 17.65 32.01
N ALA A 431 1.59 17.09 31.09
CA ALA A 431 0.15 17.33 30.96
C ALA A 431 -0.71 16.48 31.91
N GLY A 432 -0.11 15.64 32.76
CA GLY A 432 -0.81 14.84 33.76
C GLY A 432 -1.38 13.51 33.24
N HIS A 433 -0.97 13.08 32.04
CA HIS A 433 -1.30 11.76 31.52
C HIS A 433 -0.26 10.72 31.97
N PRO A 434 -0.64 9.42 32.07
CA PRO A 434 0.30 8.38 32.47
C PRO A 434 1.40 8.10 31.43
N ASP A 435 1.09 8.31 30.14
CA ASP A 435 2.00 8.09 29.03
C ASP A 435 1.49 8.81 27.76
N ALA A 436 2.29 8.75 26.69
CA ALA A 436 1.99 9.39 25.41
C ALA A 436 0.78 8.79 24.69
N VAL A 437 0.53 7.49 24.85
CA VAL A 437 -0.61 6.81 24.23
C VAL A 437 -1.90 7.32 24.84
N ALA A 438 -1.98 7.36 26.17
CA ALA A 438 -3.12 7.88 26.90
C ALA A 438 -3.36 9.37 26.62
N ALA A 439 -2.30 10.18 26.50
CA ALA A 439 -2.39 11.58 26.12
C ALA A 439 -2.97 11.74 24.71
N TYR A 440 -2.49 10.96 23.74
CA TYR A 440 -2.98 11.06 22.37
C TYR A 440 -4.42 10.52 22.22
N ALA A 441 -4.77 9.43 22.90
CA ALA A 441 -6.14 8.93 22.94
C ALA A 441 -7.11 9.97 23.53
N ALA A 442 -6.71 10.66 24.62
CA ALA A 442 -7.49 11.74 25.21
C ALA A 442 -7.61 12.94 24.25
N ALA A 443 -6.53 13.31 23.56
CA ALA A 443 -6.56 14.38 22.57
C ALA A 443 -7.50 14.07 21.40
N LEU A 444 -7.55 12.82 20.93
CA LEU A 444 -8.48 12.38 19.87
C LEU A 444 -9.94 12.37 20.33
N ALA A 445 -10.20 12.19 21.63
CA ALA A 445 -11.54 12.26 22.20
C ALA A 445 -12.05 13.70 22.37
N ASP A 446 -11.15 14.70 22.34
CA ASP A 446 -11.54 16.11 22.35
C ASP A 446 -12.27 16.49 21.04
N PRO A 447 -13.45 17.14 21.10
CA PRO A 447 -14.23 17.48 19.91
C PRO A 447 -13.49 18.31 18.87
N ALA A 448 -12.57 19.19 19.26
CA ALA A 448 -11.85 20.04 18.31
C ALA A 448 -10.86 19.21 17.47
N THR A 449 -10.19 18.24 18.08
CA THR A 449 -9.32 17.30 17.37
C THR A 449 -10.14 16.28 16.58
N ALA A 450 -11.20 15.73 17.19
CA ALA A 450 -12.07 14.72 16.59
C ALA A 450 -12.74 15.21 15.30
N ALA A 451 -13.05 16.52 15.20
CA ALA A 451 -13.66 17.13 14.02
C ALA A 451 -12.93 16.82 12.70
N ARG A 452 -11.59 16.68 12.74
CA ARG A 452 -10.78 16.28 11.56
C ARG A 452 -11.14 14.88 11.06
N TYR A 453 -11.42 13.97 11.98
CA TYR A 453 -11.67 12.56 11.73
C TYR A 453 -13.15 12.27 11.46
N GLY A 454 -14.03 13.20 11.83
CA GLY A 454 -15.48 13.07 11.70
C GLY A 454 -16.04 13.33 10.30
N ALA A 455 -17.34 13.11 10.16
CA ALA A 455 -18.08 13.20 8.90
C ALA A 455 -18.07 14.61 8.27
N GLU A 456 -17.93 15.65 9.10
CA GLU A 456 -17.82 17.05 8.62
C GLU A 456 -16.38 17.46 8.25
N GLY A 457 -15.42 16.54 8.34
CA GLY A 457 -14.01 16.80 8.03
C GLY A 457 -13.75 17.15 6.56
N ASP A 458 -12.55 17.69 6.30
CA ASP A 458 -12.13 18.26 5.00
C ASP A 458 -11.68 17.20 3.96
N LEU A 459 -12.45 16.11 3.78
CA LEU A 459 -12.17 15.06 2.79
C LEU A 459 -13.29 14.97 1.76
N ARG A 460 -13.65 16.11 1.17
CA ARG A 460 -14.64 16.12 0.08
C ARG A 460 -13.97 15.66 -1.22
N PRO A 461 -14.65 14.86 -2.05
CA PRO A 461 -14.18 14.60 -3.40
C PRO A 461 -14.03 15.91 -4.18
N PRO A 462 -13.28 15.91 -5.29
CA PRO A 462 -13.20 17.06 -6.18
C PRO A 462 -14.59 17.56 -6.55
N ARG A 463 -14.74 18.89 -6.69
CA ARG A 463 -16.00 19.47 -7.14
C ARG A 463 -16.35 18.90 -8.51
N GLN A 464 -17.53 18.28 -8.60
CA GLN A 464 -18.04 17.76 -9.85
C GLN A 464 -18.31 18.92 -10.83
N VAL A 465 -17.96 18.73 -12.09
CA VAL A 465 -18.30 19.60 -13.21
C VAL A 465 -19.40 18.96 -14.04
N ASP A 466 -20.26 19.79 -14.62
CA ASP A 466 -21.35 19.34 -15.49
C ASP A 466 -20.82 19.06 -16.90
N HIS A 467 -19.99 18.03 -16.99
CA HIS A 467 -19.36 17.56 -18.22
C HIS A 467 -19.31 16.03 -18.20
N VAL A 468 -19.74 15.39 -19.28
CA VAL A 468 -19.68 13.94 -19.43
C VAL A 468 -18.27 13.57 -19.86
N LEU A 469 -17.64 12.63 -19.15
CA LEU A 469 -16.29 12.21 -19.48
C LEU A 469 -16.29 11.55 -20.86
N GLU A 470 -15.41 12.02 -21.74
CA GLU A 470 -15.24 11.47 -23.08
C GLU A 470 -13.97 10.60 -23.17
N MET A 471 -13.90 9.75 -24.21
CA MET A 471 -12.74 8.88 -24.45
C MET A 471 -11.47 9.72 -24.65
N PHE A 472 -11.53 10.69 -25.55
CA PHE A 472 -10.47 11.68 -25.77
C PHE A 472 -10.96 13.02 -25.26
N ASP A 473 -10.10 13.77 -24.59
CA ASP A 473 -10.40 15.01 -23.87
C ASP A 473 -11.02 14.83 -22.47
N CYS A 474 -10.68 15.77 -21.57
CA CYS A 474 -11.20 15.89 -20.20
C CYS A 474 -10.64 17.17 -19.57
N VAL A 475 -11.03 17.48 -18.33
CA VAL A 475 -10.48 18.66 -17.63
C VAL A 475 -8.98 18.56 -17.28
N ALA A 476 -8.33 17.44 -17.61
CA ALA A 476 -6.90 17.20 -17.43
C ALA A 476 -6.35 17.47 -16.01
N CYS A 477 -7.10 17.03 -15.00
CA CYS A 477 -6.73 17.22 -13.59
C CYS A 477 -5.65 16.24 -13.06
N THR A 478 -5.24 15.23 -13.85
CA THR A 478 -4.30 14.15 -13.45
C THR A 478 -4.72 13.25 -12.28
N ASN A 479 -5.93 13.43 -11.72
CA ASN A 479 -6.36 12.65 -10.56
C ASN A 479 -6.30 11.14 -10.83
N CYS A 480 -6.82 10.68 -11.97
CA CYS A 480 -6.83 9.25 -12.33
C CYS A 480 -5.42 8.62 -12.34
N VAL A 481 -4.40 9.38 -12.74
CA VAL A 481 -2.99 8.95 -12.71
C VAL A 481 -2.51 8.85 -11.27
N THR A 482 -2.69 9.93 -10.48
CA THR A 482 -2.13 10.00 -9.13
C THR A 482 -2.80 9.05 -8.14
N VAL A 483 -4.10 8.77 -8.30
CA VAL A 483 -4.87 7.89 -7.39
C VAL A 483 -4.86 6.43 -7.82
N CYS A 484 -4.29 6.10 -8.99
CA CYS A 484 -4.22 4.72 -9.44
C CYS A 484 -3.16 3.97 -8.61
N PRO A 485 -3.54 2.95 -7.83
CA PRO A 485 -2.57 2.22 -7.03
C PRO A 485 -1.65 1.32 -7.85
N ASN A 486 -2.02 1.02 -9.11
CA ASN A 486 -1.31 0.10 -9.99
C ASN A 486 -0.42 0.78 -11.04
N ASP A 487 -0.39 2.12 -11.06
CA ASP A 487 0.24 2.90 -12.13
C ASP A 487 -0.27 2.48 -13.53
N ALA A 488 -1.57 2.24 -13.63
CA ALA A 488 -2.20 1.76 -14.86
C ALA A 488 -2.55 2.90 -15.83
N PHE A 489 -2.41 4.17 -15.44
CA PHE A 489 -2.70 5.30 -16.32
C PHE A 489 -1.40 5.92 -16.85
N LEU A 490 -1.32 6.07 -18.16
CA LEU A 490 -0.28 6.85 -18.83
C LEU A 490 -0.79 8.23 -19.20
N THR A 491 0.14 9.17 -19.28
CA THR A 491 -0.11 10.52 -19.77
C THR A 491 0.66 10.74 -21.06
N VAL A 492 -0.03 11.13 -22.12
CA VAL A 492 0.58 11.45 -23.42
C VAL A 492 0.22 12.89 -23.83
N PRO A 493 1.11 13.62 -24.51
CA PRO A 493 0.79 14.97 -24.99
C PRO A 493 -0.27 14.92 -26.09
N THR A 494 -1.17 15.90 -26.11
CA THR A 494 -2.12 16.08 -27.22
C THR A 494 -1.37 16.60 -28.45
N PRO A 495 -1.52 15.99 -29.64
CA PRO A 495 -0.90 16.49 -30.86
C PRO A 495 -1.35 17.91 -31.23
N ALA A 496 -0.42 18.73 -31.73
CA ALA A 496 -0.73 20.08 -32.18
C ALA A 496 -1.67 20.08 -33.40
N GLY A 497 -2.57 21.07 -33.48
CA GLY A 497 -3.46 21.28 -34.62
C GLY A 497 -4.69 20.36 -34.69
N GLY A 498 -5.02 19.66 -33.60
CA GLY A 498 -6.22 18.84 -33.46
C GLY A 498 -7.44 19.58 -32.89
N ASP A 499 -8.55 18.84 -32.75
CA ASP A 499 -9.84 19.26 -32.18
C ASP A 499 -9.93 19.10 -30.65
N LEU A 500 -8.95 18.46 -30.02
CA LEU A 500 -8.91 18.21 -28.58
C LEU A 500 -8.41 19.44 -27.81
N SER A 501 -9.08 19.77 -26.71
CA SER A 501 -8.82 20.96 -25.91
C SER A 501 -7.78 20.75 -24.81
N ALA A 502 -7.75 19.57 -24.17
CA ALA A 502 -6.77 19.24 -23.15
C ALA A 502 -5.35 19.18 -23.72
N ARG A 503 -4.37 19.63 -22.93
CA ARG A 503 -2.94 19.56 -23.28
C ARG A 503 -2.37 18.14 -23.24
N GLU A 504 -2.96 17.29 -22.42
CA GLU A 504 -2.54 15.91 -22.22
C GLU A 504 -3.76 14.99 -22.25
N GLN A 505 -3.52 13.76 -22.67
CA GLN A 505 -4.50 12.68 -22.74
C GLN A 505 -4.09 11.56 -21.80
N TYR A 506 -5.08 10.89 -21.23
CA TYR A 506 -4.86 9.79 -20.29
C TYR A 506 -5.30 8.49 -20.94
N LEU A 507 -4.42 7.49 -20.89
CA LEU A 507 -4.62 6.17 -21.48
C LEU A 507 -4.49 5.12 -20.39
N VAL A 508 -5.25 4.03 -20.49
CA VAL A 508 -5.25 2.94 -19.51
C VAL A 508 -4.43 1.78 -20.05
N LEU A 509 -3.38 1.37 -19.34
CA LEU A 509 -2.68 0.11 -19.60
C LEU A 509 -3.53 -1.04 -19.09
N ALA A 510 -4.10 -1.78 -20.02
CA ALA A 510 -5.09 -2.81 -19.74
C ALA A 510 -4.53 -3.91 -18.83
N GLU A 511 -3.28 -4.29 -19.02
CA GLU A 511 -2.60 -5.32 -18.22
C GLU A 511 -2.44 -4.95 -16.75
N LEU A 512 -2.34 -3.66 -16.43
CA LEU A 512 -2.11 -3.16 -15.07
C LEU A 512 -3.40 -2.67 -14.39
N CYS A 513 -4.50 -2.55 -15.15
CA CYS A 513 -5.79 -2.09 -14.64
C CYS A 513 -6.69 -3.27 -14.26
N ASN A 514 -7.05 -3.32 -12.97
CA ASN A 514 -7.98 -4.28 -12.38
C ASN A 514 -9.41 -3.72 -12.22
N ASP A 515 -9.69 -2.54 -12.77
CA ASP A 515 -10.98 -1.85 -12.63
C ASP A 515 -11.44 -1.63 -11.18
N CYS A 516 -10.51 -1.38 -10.25
CA CYS A 516 -10.84 -1.18 -8.83
C CYS A 516 -11.83 -0.04 -8.55
N GLY A 517 -11.94 0.95 -9.45
CA GLY A 517 -12.89 2.05 -9.34
C GLY A 517 -12.38 3.28 -8.60
N ASN A 518 -11.21 3.24 -7.97
CA ASN A 518 -10.71 4.35 -7.17
C ASN A 518 -10.59 5.68 -7.96
N CYS A 519 -10.24 5.61 -9.25
CA CYS A 519 -10.17 6.81 -10.10
C CYS A 519 -11.55 7.40 -10.46
N THR A 520 -12.64 6.63 -10.39
CA THR A 520 -14.01 7.15 -10.54
C THR A 520 -14.34 8.12 -9.42
N THR A 521 -14.00 7.77 -8.17
CA THR A 521 -14.27 8.60 -6.97
C THR A 521 -13.69 10.01 -7.06
N PHE A 522 -12.55 10.17 -7.75
CA PHE A 522 -11.85 11.45 -7.87
C PHE A 522 -11.94 12.08 -9.26
N CYS A 523 -12.73 11.51 -10.17
CA CYS A 523 -13.01 12.14 -11.45
C CYS A 523 -13.99 13.30 -11.22
N PRO A 524 -13.65 14.55 -11.60
CA PRO A 524 -14.59 15.66 -11.50
C PRO A 524 -15.69 15.59 -12.55
N GLU A 525 -15.58 14.75 -13.58
CA GLU A 525 -16.54 14.64 -14.68
C GLU A 525 -17.49 13.46 -14.47
N ILE A 526 -18.62 13.47 -15.17
CA ILE A 526 -19.62 12.40 -15.11
C ILE A 526 -19.10 11.21 -15.93
N GLY A 527 -18.48 10.25 -15.25
CA GLY A 527 -18.00 9.01 -15.86
C GLY A 527 -16.84 8.36 -15.09
N SER A 528 -16.47 7.16 -15.53
CA SER A 528 -15.41 6.36 -14.91
C SER A 528 -14.17 6.34 -15.80
N PRO A 529 -13.04 6.95 -15.40
CA PRO A 529 -11.85 7.03 -16.25
C PRO A 529 -11.33 5.67 -16.73
N GLN A 530 -11.32 4.66 -15.87
CA GLN A 530 -10.87 3.31 -16.20
C GLN A 530 -11.78 2.61 -17.22
N VAL A 531 -13.03 3.06 -17.37
CA VAL A 531 -13.99 2.51 -18.33
C VAL A 531 -13.96 3.28 -19.65
N ILE A 532 -13.91 4.61 -19.58
CA ILE A 532 -14.13 5.49 -20.73
C ILE A 532 -12.83 5.82 -21.48
N LYS A 533 -11.70 5.96 -20.77
CA LYS A 533 -10.43 6.33 -21.40
C LYS A 533 -9.87 5.21 -22.26
N PRO A 534 -9.06 5.53 -23.31
CA PRO A 534 -8.58 4.54 -24.26
C PRO A 534 -7.77 3.47 -23.54
N ARG A 535 -8.16 2.22 -23.74
CA ARG A 535 -7.52 1.06 -23.13
C ARG A 535 -6.50 0.47 -24.10
N LEU A 536 -5.24 0.48 -23.69
CA LEU A 536 -4.10 -0.02 -24.47
C LEU A 536 -3.72 -1.41 -23.99
N TYR A 537 -3.53 -2.30 -24.94
CA TYR A 537 -2.97 -3.62 -24.74
C TYR A 537 -1.60 -3.67 -25.39
N THR A 538 -0.67 -4.32 -24.71
CA THR A 538 0.68 -4.62 -25.22
C THR A 538 0.87 -6.10 -25.50
N GLN A 539 -0.01 -6.95 -24.97
CA GLN A 539 0.02 -8.40 -25.17
C GLN A 539 -1.18 -8.85 -26.01
N PRO A 540 -0.98 -9.38 -27.23
CA PRO A 540 -2.06 -9.85 -28.09
C PRO A 540 -2.95 -10.91 -27.44
N GLN A 541 -2.36 -11.81 -26.65
CA GLN A 541 -3.06 -12.89 -25.94
C GLN A 541 -4.10 -12.32 -24.95
N VAL A 542 -3.71 -11.29 -24.19
CA VAL A 542 -4.57 -10.63 -23.20
C VAL A 542 -5.68 -9.84 -23.89
N TRP A 543 -5.36 -9.16 -25.00
CA TRP A 543 -6.35 -8.43 -25.78
C TRP A 543 -7.43 -9.35 -26.33
N GLN A 544 -7.04 -10.49 -26.90
CA GLN A 544 -7.96 -11.49 -27.43
C GLN A 544 -8.85 -12.11 -26.34
N ALA A 545 -8.26 -12.46 -25.19
CA ALA A 545 -9.01 -13.12 -24.11
C ALA A 545 -9.99 -12.19 -23.40
N ARG A 546 -9.59 -10.94 -23.14
CA ARG A 546 -10.48 -9.99 -22.45
C ARG A 546 -11.68 -9.60 -23.31
N GLY A 547 -11.57 -9.68 -24.65
CA GLY A 547 -12.70 -9.42 -25.56
C GLY A 547 -13.35 -8.04 -25.37
N ARG A 548 -12.63 -7.09 -24.75
CA ARG A 548 -13.11 -5.75 -24.42
C ARG A 548 -12.71 -4.77 -25.52
N ASP A 549 -13.51 -3.70 -25.65
CA ASP A 549 -13.14 -2.53 -26.45
C ASP A 549 -11.79 -1.97 -25.98
N GLY A 550 -10.90 -1.71 -26.93
CA GLY A 550 -9.55 -1.23 -26.68
C GLY A 550 -8.66 -1.36 -27.90
N PHE A 551 -7.37 -1.06 -27.71
CA PHE A 551 -6.39 -0.95 -28.78
C PHE A 551 -5.16 -1.79 -28.48
N LEU A 552 -4.80 -2.71 -29.37
CA LEU A 552 -3.53 -3.42 -29.30
C LEU A 552 -2.41 -2.55 -29.89
N LEU A 553 -1.34 -2.40 -29.14
CA LEU A 553 -0.11 -1.78 -29.58
C LEU A 553 0.84 -2.86 -30.12
N GLU A 554 1.25 -2.71 -31.37
CA GLU A 554 2.18 -3.60 -32.05
C GLU A 554 3.49 -2.83 -32.36
N PRO A 555 4.65 -3.51 -32.39
CA PRO A 555 5.90 -2.90 -32.82
C PRO A 555 5.79 -2.33 -34.24
N GLY A 556 6.45 -1.20 -34.53
CA GLY A 556 6.41 -0.57 -35.83
C GLY A 556 7.66 0.25 -36.13
N ALA A 557 7.98 0.39 -37.43
CA ALA A 557 9.24 1.02 -37.88
C ALA A 557 9.40 2.50 -37.49
N ASN A 558 8.30 3.21 -37.22
CA ASN A 558 8.27 4.64 -36.85
C ASN A 558 7.53 4.86 -35.51
N GLY A 559 7.63 3.89 -34.60
CA GLY A 559 6.87 3.86 -33.35
C GLY A 559 5.73 2.83 -33.39
N PRO A 560 4.91 2.77 -32.32
CA PRO A 560 3.89 1.76 -32.16
C PRO A 560 2.80 1.84 -33.24
N THR A 561 2.42 0.69 -33.78
CA THR A 561 1.22 0.55 -34.62
C THR A 561 0.02 0.27 -33.72
N VAL A 562 -1.09 0.96 -33.97
CA VAL A 562 -2.33 0.84 -33.19
C VAL A 562 -3.34 0.00 -33.97
N ARG A 563 -3.66 -1.17 -33.44
CA ARG A 563 -4.71 -2.04 -33.95
C ARG A 563 -5.99 -1.87 -33.13
N GLY A 564 -7.09 -1.56 -33.80
CA GLY A 564 -8.42 -1.36 -33.21
C GLY A 564 -9.40 -0.87 -34.27
N GLU A 565 -10.64 -0.60 -33.89
CA GLU A 565 -11.70 -0.22 -34.83
C GLU A 565 -11.99 1.29 -34.83
N GLY A 566 -12.39 1.81 -35.99
CA GLY A 566 -12.98 3.15 -36.14
C GLY A 566 -12.00 4.33 -36.05
N GLU A 567 -12.58 5.53 -35.96
CA GLU A 567 -11.85 6.81 -35.91
C GLU A 567 -10.96 6.93 -34.67
N ALA A 568 -11.35 6.29 -33.56
CA ALA A 568 -10.58 6.28 -32.32
C ALA A 568 -9.18 5.66 -32.50
N ALA A 569 -9.07 4.55 -33.25
CA ALA A 569 -7.78 3.92 -33.55
C ALA A 569 -6.89 4.84 -34.39
N ALA A 570 -7.45 5.50 -35.41
CA ALA A 570 -6.71 6.45 -36.24
C ALA A 570 -6.24 7.69 -35.44
N ARG A 571 -7.07 8.18 -34.51
CA ARG A 571 -6.72 9.28 -33.61
C ARG A 571 -5.60 8.87 -32.66
N LEU A 572 -5.70 7.69 -32.06
CA LEU A 572 -4.67 7.15 -31.17
C LEU A 572 -3.34 6.90 -31.91
N GLN A 573 -3.38 6.37 -33.14
CA GLN A 573 -2.19 6.19 -33.98
C GLN A 573 -1.43 7.50 -34.19
N LYS A 574 -2.15 8.60 -34.44
CA LYS A 574 -1.54 9.94 -34.58
C LYS A 574 -0.96 10.45 -33.25
N MET A 575 -1.64 10.16 -32.14
CA MET A 575 -1.25 10.58 -30.80
C MET A 575 0.00 9.85 -30.29
N LEU A 576 0.15 8.58 -30.63
CA LEU A 576 1.27 7.73 -30.23
C LEU A 576 2.44 7.75 -31.22
N ALA A 577 2.36 8.52 -32.30
CA ALA A 577 3.43 8.65 -33.28
C ALA A 577 4.68 9.30 -32.65
N GLY A 578 5.87 8.81 -33.04
CA GLY A 578 7.15 9.31 -32.53
C GLY A 578 7.39 8.96 -31.06
N ASP A 579 7.88 9.93 -30.27
CA ASP A 579 8.34 9.71 -28.88
C ASP A 579 7.30 9.96 -27.79
N ALA A 580 6.02 10.04 -28.16
CA ALA A 580 4.95 10.41 -27.23
C ALA A 580 4.58 9.29 -26.22
N LEU A 581 4.73 8.02 -26.60
CA LEU A 581 4.46 6.89 -25.72
C LEU A 581 5.67 6.67 -24.80
N PRO A 582 5.55 6.58 -23.47
CA PRO A 582 6.68 6.31 -22.59
C PRO A 582 7.07 4.81 -22.51
N LEU A 583 6.75 4.01 -23.53
CA LEU A 583 6.98 2.55 -23.55
C LEU A 583 7.70 2.11 -24.82
N SER A 584 8.72 1.26 -24.70
CA SER A 584 9.18 0.48 -25.86
C SER A 584 8.24 -0.70 -26.10
N LEU A 585 8.07 -1.07 -27.36
CA LEU A 585 7.37 -2.29 -27.75
C LEU A 585 8.31 -3.31 -28.40
N ASP A 586 9.61 -3.02 -28.45
CA ASP A 586 10.60 -3.95 -28.99
C ASP A 586 10.64 -5.22 -28.13
N GLU A 587 10.86 -6.37 -28.77
CA GLU A 587 10.88 -7.70 -28.12
C GLU A 587 12.14 -7.95 -27.29
#